data_AF-A0A7R9QSF1-F1
#
_entry.id   AF-A0A7R9QSF1-F1
#
_cell.length_a   1.000
_cell.length_b   1.000
_cell.length_c   1.000
_cell.angle_alpha   90.00
_cell.angle_beta   90.00
_cell.angle_gamma   90.00
#
_symmetry.space_group_name_H-M   'P 1'
#
loop_
_entity.id
_entity.type
_entity.pdbx_description
1 polymer ?
#
loop_
_entity_poly.entity_id
_entity_poly.type
_entity_poly.pdbx_seq_one_letter_code
_entity_poly.pdbx_strand_id
1 'polypeptide(L)'
;MDSNAVISQLKDHIITSDLTLKTLIKDILDCNTTDGDLNYLISCVSQRIRVYKKSIDDLVNTSKEVSNASTKKSLDAEIDGFRNQLEANSIALRKAIASSQKSITTKTREQLFGTDSQQTALRQRNGSTVNNEVLATKSTAITDNLKTVSRLLASQVTQSEHTLQTLIGSSAT
;
A
#
# COMPACT_ATOMS: atom_id res chain seq x y z
N MET A 1 -0.20 -24.27 -25.17
CA MET A 1 -0.98 -23.94 -23.97
C MET A 1 -1.96 -22.88 -24.36
N ASP A 2 -3.26 -23.13 -24.20
CA ASP A 2 -4.31 -22.22 -24.68
C ASP A 2 -4.23 -20.86 -23.98
N SER A 3 -4.22 -19.75 -24.73
CA SER A 3 -4.14 -18.39 -24.17
C SER A 3 -5.22 -18.12 -23.11
N ASN A 4 -6.38 -18.78 -23.19
CA ASN A 4 -7.43 -18.71 -22.17
C ASN A 4 -7.03 -19.35 -20.83
N ALA A 5 -6.26 -20.43 -20.83
CA ALA A 5 -5.78 -21.06 -19.60
C ALA A 5 -4.78 -20.16 -18.86
N VAL A 6 -3.91 -19.48 -19.60
CA VAL A 6 -2.95 -18.51 -19.05
C VAL A 6 -3.67 -17.30 -18.45
N ILE A 7 -4.69 -16.77 -19.13
CA ILE A 7 -5.53 -15.69 -18.62
C ILE A 7 -6.21 -16.08 -17.30
N SER A 8 -6.78 -17.28 -17.22
CA SER A 8 -7.43 -17.76 -15.98
C SER A 8 -6.44 -17.86 -14.82
N GLN A 9 -5.25 -18.44 -15.06
CA GLN A 9 -4.21 -18.55 -14.03
C GLN A 9 -3.72 -17.20 -13.53
N LEU A 10 -3.55 -16.22 -14.42
CA LEU A 10 -3.17 -14.86 -14.05
C LEU A 10 -4.25 -14.19 -13.20
N LYS A 11 -5.53 -14.37 -13.56
CA LYS A 11 -6.66 -13.85 -12.76
C LYS A 11 -6.69 -14.46 -11.36
N ASP A 12 -6.54 -15.77 -11.24
CA ASP A 12 -6.52 -16.46 -9.94
C ASP A 12 -5.36 -15.97 -9.07
N HIS A 13 -4.20 -15.73 -9.68
CA HIS A 13 -3.03 -15.20 -9.00
C HIS A 13 -3.21 -13.75 -8.52
N ILE A 14 -3.91 -12.91 -9.32
CA ILE A 14 -4.29 -11.55 -8.93
C ILE A 14 -5.26 -11.58 -7.74
N ILE A 15 -6.30 -12.40 -7.79
CA ILE A 15 -7.30 -12.54 -6.72
C ILE A 15 -6.63 -13.05 -5.43
N THR A 16 -5.79 -14.07 -5.52
CA THR A 16 -5.04 -14.59 -4.37
C THR A 16 -4.12 -13.52 -3.77
N SER A 17 -3.49 -12.72 -4.64
CA SER A 17 -2.64 -11.61 -4.19
C SER A 17 -3.44 -10.48 -3.55
N ASP A 18 -4.65 -10.19 -4.04
CA ASP A 18 -5.61 -9.24 -3.45
C ASP A 18 -6.03 -9.64 -2.04
N LEU A 19 -6.44 -10.89 -1.87
CA LEU A 19 -6.83 -11.46 -0.58
C LEU A 19 -5.68 -11.38 0.42
N THR A 20 -4.48 -11.79 0.00
CA THR A 20 -3.28 -11.72 0.84
C THR A 20 -2.95 -10.27 1.23
N LEU A 21 -3.09 -9.33 0.29
CA LEU A 21 -2.86 -7.91 0.54
C LEU A 21 -3.85 -7.36 1.58
N LYS A 22 -5.13 -7.72 1.48
CA LYS A 22 -6.16 -7.33 2.45
C LYS A 22 -5.92 -7.92 3.83
N THR A 23 -5.48 -9.18 3.93
CA THR A 23 -5.08 -9.78 5.21
C THR A 23 -3.92 -9.02 5.82
N LEU A 24 -2.86 -8.74 5.04
CA LEU A 24 -1.72 -7.98 5.54
C LEU A 24 -2.08 -6.54 5.97
N ILE A 25 -3.01 -5.88 5.27
CA ILE A 25 -3.52 -4.55 5.68
C ILE A 25 -4.21 -4.64 7.04
N LYS A 26 -4.98 -5.72 7.28
CA LYS A 26 -5.61 -5.96 8.58
C LYS A 26 -4.57 -6.24 9.66
N ASP A 27 -3.57 -7.07 9.38
CA ASP A 27 -2.48 -7.37 10.30
C ASP A 27 -1.70 -6.09 10.68
N ILE A 28 -1.48 -5.19 9.72
CA ILE A 28 -0.92 -3.87 9.99
C ILE A 28 -1.82 -3.11 10.93
N LEU A 29 -3.13 -3.01 10.66
CA LEU A 29 -4.09 -2.27 11.48
C LEU A 29 -4.11 -2.75 12.95
N ASP A 30 -4.00 -4.06 13.15
CA ASP A 30 -4.02 -4.70 14.46
C ASP A 30 -2.64 -4.66 15.17
N CYS A 31 -1.58 -4.19 14.50
CA CYS A 31 -0.23 -4.12 15.03
C CYS A 31 -0.07 -3.01 16.11
N ASN A 32 0.04 -3.43 17.37
CA ASN A 32 0.18 -2.55 18.55
C ASN A 32 1.45 -2.82 19.40
N THR A 33 2.45 -3.49 18.83
CA THR A 33 3.63 -3.99 19.56
C THR A 33 4.86 -3.09 19.39
N THR A 34 5.49 -3.08 18.22
CA THR A 34 6.80 -2.42 18.01
C THR A 34 6.95 -1.95 16.56
N ASP A 35 7.72 -0.87 16.36
CA ASP A 35 8.04 -0.32 15.03
C ASP A 35 8.71 -1.38 14.11
N GLY A 36 9.43 -2.36 14.67
CA GLY A 36 10.05 -3.46 13.94
C GLY A 36 9.04 -4.39 13.25
N ASP A 37 8.00 -4.81 13.97
CA ASP A 37 6.94 -5.67 13.43
C ASP A 37 6.14 -4.94 12.34
N LEU A 38 5.86 -3.66 12.57
CA LEU A 38 5.19 -2.80 11.59
C LEU A 38 6.03 -2.67 10.30
N ASN A 39 7.34 -2.45 10.42
CA ASN A 39 8.24 -2.36 9.27
C ASN A 39 8.36 -3.67 8.49
N TYR A 40 8.34 -4.82 9.19
CA TYR A 40 8.32 -6.14 8.56
C TYR A 40 7.02 -6.35 7.75
N LEU A 41 5.87 -6.04 8.33
CA LEU A 41 4.57 -6.13 7.65
C LEU A 41 4.50 -5.19 6.43
N ILE A 42 5.02 -3.95 6.55
CA ILE A 42 5.11 -3.00 5.43
C ILE A 42 5.97 -3.55 4.30
N SER A 43 7.07 -4.24 4.62
CA SER A 43 7.94 -4.88 3.62
C SER A 43 7.23 -6.03 2.91
N CYS A 44 6.49 -6.86 3.65
CA CYS A 44 5.68 -7.94 3.11
C CYS A 44 4.59 -7.42 2.16
N VAL A 45 3.89 -6.35 2.55
CA VAL A 45 2.89 -5.68 1.71
C VAL A 45 3.52 -5.11 0.45
N SER A 46 4.67 -4.45 0.57
CA SER A 46 5.39 -3.88 -0.57
C SER A 46 5.76 -4.94 -1.59
N GLN A 47 6.21 -6.12 -1.13
CA GLN A 47 6.48 -7.26 -2.00
C GLN A 47 5.19 -7.77 -2.67
N ARG A 48 4.10 -7.90 -1.92
CA ARG A 48 2.82 -8.36 -2.45
C ARG A 48 2.26 -7.41 -3.52
N ILE A 49 2.39 -6.10 -3.33
CA ILE A 49 1.99 -5.09 -4.32
C ILE A 49 2.81 -5.24 -5.61
N ARG A 50 4.12 -5.49 -5.53
CA ARG A 50 4.96 -5.73 -6.72
C ARG A 50 4.48 -6.94 -7.51
N VAL A 51 4.17 -8.03 -6.81
CA VAL A 51 3.66 -9.26 -7.42
C VAL A 51 2.30 -9.02 -8.09
N TYR A 52 1.39 -8.35 -7.40
CA TYR A 52 0.08 -7.97 -7.94
C TYR A 52 0.24 -7.16 -9.24
N LYS A 53 1.07 -6.10 -9.21
CA LYS A 53 1.32 -5.25 -10.38
C LYS A 53 1.87 -6.03 -11.57
N LYS A 54 2.88 -6.87 -11.33
CA LYS A 54 3.45 -7.71 -12.39
C LYS A 54 2.38 -8.60 -13.04
N SER A 55 1.49 -9.20 -12.25
CA SER A 55 0.40 -10.02 -12.79
C SER A 55 -0.62 -9.21 -13.60
N ILE A 56 -0.90 -7.94 -13.23
CA ILE A 56 -1.69 -7.04 -14.08
C ILE A 56 -0.97 -6.78 -15.40
N ASP A 57 0.33 -6.49 -15.38
CA ASP A 57 1.11 -6.20 -16.58
C ASP A 57 1.18 -7.41 -17.52
N ASP A 58 1.35 -8.61 -16.96
CA ASP A 58 1.30 -9.88 -17.70
C ASP A 58 -0.10 -10.10 -18.33
N LEU A 59 -1.18 -9.73 -17.62
CA LEU A 59 -2.55 -9.80 -18.14
C LEU A 59 -2.79 -8.80 -19.27
N VAL A 60 -2.25 -7.59 -19.17
CA VAL A 60 -2.28 -6.56 -20.24
C VAL A 60 -1.54 -7.03 -21.48
N ASN A 61 -0.36 -7.63 -21.31
CA ASN A 61 0.41 -8.18 -22.43
C ASN A 61 -0.35 -9.31 -23.11
N THR A 62 -0.97 -10.20 -22.33
CA THR A 62 -1.82 -11.27 -22.86
C THR A 62 -3.05 -10.71 -23.58
N SER A 63 -3.67 -9.63 -23.09
CA SER A 63 -4.80 -8.95 -23.74
C SER A 63 -4.45 -8.41 -25.14
N LYS A 64 -3.21 -7.95 -25.36
CA LYS A 64 -2.76 -7.48 -26.68
C LYS A 64 -2.70 -8.58 -27.73
N GLU A 65 -2.48 -9.83 -27.32
CA GLU A 65 -2.38 -10.99 -28.20
C GLU A 65 -3.76 -11.60 -28.54
N VAL A 66 -4.82 -11.19 -27.84
CA VAL A 66 -6.18 -11.67 -28.10
C VAL A 66 -6.72 -11.08 -29.41
N SER A 67 -6.94 -11.94 -30.41
CA SER A 67 -7.46 -11.53 -31.72
C SER A 67 -8.96 -11.20 -31.71
N ASN A 68 -9.71 -11.70 -30.73
CA ASN A 68 -11.15 -11.44 -30.62
C ASN A 68 -11.43 -10.10 -29.91
N ALA A 69 -11.99 -9.15 -30.65
CA ALA A 69 -12.30 -7.82 -30.15
C ALA A 69 -13.29 -7.79 -28.97
N SER A 70 -14.27 -8.71 -28.91
CA SER A 70 -15.25 -8.74 -27.80
C SER A 70 -14.62 -9.29 -26.52
N THR A 71 -13.83 -10.35 -26.64
CA THR A 71 -13.09 -10.96 -25.52
C THR A 71 -12.03 -10.00 -24.97
N LYS A 72 -11.33 -9.30 -25.88
CA LYS A 72 -10.36 -8.25 -25.52
C LYS A 72 -11.02 -7.12 -24.72
N LYS A 73 -12.16 -6.59 -25.20
CA LYS A 73 -12.87 -5.52 -24.49
C LYS A 73 -13.33 -5.95 -23.09
N SER A 74 -13.77 -7.19 -22.93
CA SER A 74 -14.11 -7.75 -21.61
C SER A 74 -12.88 -7.84 -20.70
N LEU A 75 -11.76 -8.32 -21.23
CA LEU A 75 -10.51 -8.47 -20.48
C LEU A 75 -9.93 -7.12 -20.06
N ASP A 76 -10.01 -6.11 -20.92
CA ASP A 76 -9.57 -4.74 -20.62
C ASP A 76 -10.41 -4.13 -19.48
N ALA A 77 -11.74 -4.35 -19.47
CA ALA A 77 -12.59 -3.91 -18.36
C ALA A 77 -12.26 -4.62 -17.03
N GLU A 78 -11.90 -5.90 -17.07
CA GLU A 78 -11.45 -6.63 -15.88
C GLU A 78 -10.09 -6.14 -15.37
N ILE A 79 -9.15 -5.86 -16.27
CA ILE A 79 -7.85 -5.24 -15.93
C ILE A 79 -8.05 -3.92 -15.20
N ASP A 80 -8.95 -3.07 -15.68
CA ASP A 80 -9.27 -1.80 -15.03
C ASP A 80 -9.93 -2.01 -13.67
N GLY A 81 -10.77 -3.04 -13.52
CA GLY A 81 -11.29 -3.49 -12.23
C GLY A 81 -10.17 -3.83 -11.23
N PHE A 82 -9.18 -4.61 -11.64
CA PHE A 82 -8.04 -4.96 -10.78
C PHE A 82 -7.17 -3.75 -10.42
N ARG A 83 -6.99 -2.79 -11.34
CA ARG A 83 -6.29 -1.53 -11.06
C ARG A 83 -7.02 -0.69 -10.02
N ASN A 84 -8.34 -0.56 -10.14
CA ASN A 84 -9.17 0.16 -9.19
C ASN A 84 -9.14 -0.50 -7.81
N GLN A 85 -9.17 -1.84 -7.74
CA GLN A 85 -9.03 -2.58 -6.49
C GLN A 85 -7.65 -2.36 -5.84
N LEU A 86 -6.58 -2.39 -6.64
CA LEU A 86 -5.23 -2.11 -6.15
C LEU A 86 -5.14 -0.68 -5.57
N GLU A 87 -5.76 0.31 -6.23
CA GLU A 87 -5.82 1.68 -5.73
C GLU A 87 -6.58 1.78 -4.40
N ALA A 88 -7.76 1.17 -4.30
CA ALA A 88 -8.53 1.13 -3.06
C ALA A 88 -7.73 0.50 -1.91
N ASN A 89 -7.08 -0.65 -2.16
CA ASN A 89 -6.20 -1.31 -1.19
C ASN A 89 -5.02 -0.43 -0.78
N SER A 90 -4.50 0.37 -1.71
CA SER A 90 -3.38 1.27 -1.45
C SER A 90 -3.76 2.42 -0.52
N ILE A 91 -4.96 2.96 -0.68
CA ILE A 91 -5.53 3.96 0.23
C ILE A 91 -5.74 3.34 1.62
N ALA A 92 -6.32 2.14 1.66
CA ALA A 92 -6.54 1.40 2.90
C ALA A 92 -5.23 1.10 3.64
N LEU A 93 -4.18 0.69 2.91
CA LEU A 93 -2.84 0.46 3.46
C LEU A 93 -2.25 1.73 4.10
N ARG A 94 -2.30 2.87 3.40
CA ARG A 94 -1.78 4.14 3.94
C ARG A 94 -2.49 4.51 5.24
N LYS A 95 -3.81 4.31 5.29
CA LYS A 95 -4.63 4.56 6.48
C LYS A 95 -4.26 3.59 7.62
N ALA A 96 -4.08 2.31 7.31
CA ALA A 96 -3.68 1.30 8.29
C ALA A 96 -2.31 1.62 8.90
N ILE A 97 -1.29 1.88 8.07
CA ILE A 97 0.05 2.26 8.54
C ILE A 97 -0.02 3.48 9.46
N ALA A 98 -0.70 4.55 9.04
CA ALA A 98 -0.82 5.77 9.85
C ALA A 98 -1.53 5.51 11.19
N SER A 99 -2.57 4.66 11.20
CA SER A 99 -3.31 4.29 12.40
C SER A 99 -2.45 3.50 13.39
N SER A 100 -1.78 2.44 12.92
CA SER A 100 -0.96 1.57 13.75
C SER A 100 0.23 2.31 14.33
N GLN A 101 0.85 3.17 13.54
CA GLN A 101 1.99 3.96 13.99
C GLN A 101 1.59 5.05 15.00
N LYS A 102 0.39 5.63 14.85
CA LYS A 102 -0.21 6.49 15.88
C LYS A 102 -0.48 5.71 17.17
N SER A 103 -1.03 4.50 17.08
CA SER A 103 -1.27 3.61 18.23
C SER A 103 0.02 3.29 18.97
N ILE A 104 1.07 2.87 18.26
CA ILE A 104 2.41 2.59 18.80
C ILE A 104 2.98 3.84 19.49
N THR A 105 2.85 5.02 18.87
CA THR A 105 3.34 6.29 19.43
C THR A 105 2.59 6.67 20.70
N THR A 106 1.26 6.56 20.72
CA THR A 106 0.43 6.82 21.90
C THR A 106 0.79 5.88 23.03
N LYS A 107 0.91 4.58 22.77
CA LYS A 107 1.29 3.58 23.78
C LYS A 107 2.70 3.83 24.33
N THR A 108 3.65 4.19 23.46
CA THR A 108 5.01 4.56 23.88
C THR A 108 4.98 5.81 24.77
N ARG A 109 4.17 6.82 24.40
CA ARG A 109 3.95 8.02 25.21
C ARG A 109 3.35 7.67 26.57
N GLU A 110 2.28 6.88 26.61
CA GLU A 110 1.66 6.43 27.86
C GLU A 110 2.61 5.64 28.75
N GLN A 111 3.47 4.79 28.20
CA GLN A 111 4.49 4.06 28.96
C GLN A 111 5.61 4.96 29.50
N LEU A 112 5.99 6.00 28.77
CA LEU A 112 7.03 6.95 29.19
C LEU A 112 6.52 7.97 30.22
N PHE A 113 5.25 8.40 30.11
CA PHE A 113 4.67 9.45 30.96
C PHE A 113 3.72 8.92 32.05
N GLY A 114 3.18 7.71 31.92
CA GLY A 114 2.22 7.12 32.86
C GLY A 114 2.84 6.62 34.17
N THR A 115 4.17 6.41 34.19
CA THR A 115 4.91 5.94 35.37
C THR A 115 5.33 7.08 36.31
N ASP A 116 5.15 8.35 35.91
CA ASP A 116 5.79 9.50 36.56
C ASP A 116 4.78 10.52 37.14
N SER A 117 3.52 10.10 37.30
CA SER A 117 2.42 10.87 37.91
C SER A 117 2.69 11.32 39.36
N GLN A 118 3.80 10.90 39.98
CA GLN A 118 4.19 11.29 41.34
C GLN A 118 5.52 12.09 41.41
N GLN A 119 6.32 12.19 40.33
CA GLN A 119 7.66 12.83 40.39
C GLN A 119 7.92 13.94 39.34
N THR A 120 7.12 14.04 38.27
CA THR A 120 7.47 14.90 37.12
C THR A 120 7.21 16.41 37.28
N ALA A 121 6.52 16.86 38.34
CA ALA A 121 6.20 18.29 38.48
C ALA A 121 7.45 19.20 38.63
N LEU A 122 8.63 18.63 38.94
CA LEU A 122 9.84 19.39 39.26
C LEU A 122 10.96 19.32 38.21
N ARG A 123 10.81 18.57 37.10
CA ARG A 123 11.89 18.33 36.11
C ARG A 123 11.64 18.86 34.70
N GLN A 124 10.65 19.74 34.51
CA GLN A 124 10.19 20.15 33.17
C GLN A 124 11.12 21.07 32.36
N ARG A 125 12.29 21.49 32.86
CA ARG A 125 13.11 22.49 32.13
C ARG A 125 14.20 21.93 31.21
N ASN A 126 14.69 20.70 31.42
CA ASN A 126 15.85 20.18 30.67
C ASN A 126 15.58 18.91 29.83
N GLY A 127 14.38 18.32 29.91
CA GLY A 127 14.03 17.09 29.18
C GLY A 127 13.37 17.30 27.80
N SER A 128 12.97 18.53 27.47
CA SER A 128 12.17 18.80 26.26
C SER A 128 12.96 18.69 24.94
N THR A 129 14.28 18.80 24.97
CA THR A 129 15.14 18.73 23.76
C THR A 129 15.36 17.30 23.26
N VAL A 130 15.72 16.37 24.15
CA VAL A 130 15.92 14.94 23.80
C VAL A 130 14.61 14.30 23.32
N ASN A 131 13.47 14.70 23.91
CA ASN A 131 12.16 14.20 23.53
C ASN A 131 11.68 14.71 22.16
N ASN A 132 12.08 15.91 21.74
CA ASN A 132 11.76 16.44 20.41
C ASN A 132 12.56 15.70 19.33
N GLU A 133 13.80 15.31 19.61
CA GLU A 133 14.63 14.53 18.68
C GLU A 133 14.11 13.10 18.49
N VAL A 134 13.67 12.41 19.55
CA VAL A 134 13.05 11.07 19.44
C VAL A 134 11.72 11.13 18.67
N LEU A 135 10.93 12.18 18.89
CA LEU A 135 9.69 12.39 18.15
C LEU A 135 9.95 12.77 16.69
N ALA A 136 10.95 13.61 16.42
CA ALA A 136 11.37 14.01 15.07
C ALA A 136 11.90 12.81 14.28
N THR A 137 12.79 12.00 14.87
CA THR A 137 13.35 10.80 14.24
C THR A 137 12.27 9.76 13.91
N LYS A 138 11.30 9.51 14.80
CA LYS A 138 10.13 8.66 14.50
C LYS A 138 9.25 9.25 13.39
N SER A 139 9.06 10.57 13.37
CA SER A 139 8.30 11.27 12.32
C SER A 139 9.00 11.21 10.95
N THR A 140 10.32 11.22 10.91
CA THR A 140 11.11 11.01 9.68
C THR A 140 10.94 9.58 9.17
N ALA A 141 10.99 8.57 10.05
CA ALA A 141 10.76 7.17 9.67
C ALA A 141 9.34 6.93 9.11
N ILE A 142 8.31 7.57 9.70
CA ILE A 142 6.94 7.58 9.14
C ILE A 142 6.95 8.12 7.70
N THR A 143 7.63 9.25 7.50
CA THR A 143 7.70 9.92 6.20
C THR A 143 8.41 9.06 5.16
N ASP A 144 9.47 8.35 5.54
CA ASP A 144 10.26 7.52 4.61
C ASP A 144 9.55 6.21 4.23
N ASN A 145 8.88 5.55 5.16
CA ASN A 145 8.02 4.39 4.86
C ASN A 145 6.85 4.80 3.95
N LEU A 146 6.18 5.89 4.27
CA LEU A 146 5.09 6.42 3.46
C LEU A 146 5.59 6.85 2.07
N LYS A 147 6.77 7.48 1.96
CA LYS A 147 7.41 7.81 0.67
C LYS A 147 7.75 6.56 -0.14
N THR A 148 8.26 5.51 0.49
CA THR A 148 8.63 4.26 -0.20
C THR A 148 7.39 3.58 -0.77
N VAL A 149 6.34 3.43 0.04
CA VAL A 149 5.05 2.90 -0.41
C VAL A 149 4.43 3.84 -1.46
N SER A 150 4.46 5.16 -1.26
CA SER A 150 3.90 6.12 -2.22
C SER A 150 4.64 6.11 -3.56
N ARG A 151 5.97 5.97 -3.59
CA ARG A 151 6.74 5.80 -4.84
C ARG A 151 6.38 4.48 -5.53
N LEU A 152 6.26 3.39 -4.76
CA LEU A 152 5.86 2.09 -5.28
C LEU A 152 4.45 2.15 -5.89
N LEU A 153 3.56 2.96 -5.34
CA LEU A 153 2.19 3.14 -5.82
C LEU A 153 2.08 4.10 -7.01
N ALA A 154 2.79 5.24 -6.96
CA ALA A 154 2.77 6.28 -7.99
C ALA A 154 3.23 5.79 -9.36
N SER A 155 4.06 4.74 -9.42
CA SER A 155 4.48 4.13 -10.69
C SER A 155 3.33 3.56 -11.54
N GLN A 156 2.13 3.38 -11.00
CA GLN A 156 0.94 2.94 -11.74
C GLN A 156 0.08 4.11 -12.24
N VAL A 157 0.05 5.23 -11.50
CA VAL A 157 -0.84 6.37 -11.80
C VAL A 157 -0.45 7.05 -13.10
N THR A 158 0.85 7.14 -13.39
CA THR A 158 1.36 7.70 -14.66
C THR A 158 0.95 6.89 -15.89
N GLN A 159 0.69 5.58 -15.75
CA GLN A 159 0.25 4.74 -16.86
C GLN A 159 -1.29 4.72 -17.03
N SER A 160 -2.04 4.86 -15.93
CA SER A 160 -3.51 5.04 -15.97
C SER A 160 -3.89 6.38 -16.60
N GLU A 161 -3.18 7.46 -16.25
CA GLU A 161 -3.44 8.81 -16.79
C GLU A 161 -3.16 8.89 -18.29
N HIS A 162 -2.08 8.26 -18.77
CA HIS A 162 -1.78 8.20 -20.21
C HIS A 162 -2.82 7.38 -20.99
N THR A 163 -3.37 6.31 -20.39
CA THR A 163 -4.40 5.47 -21.04
C THR A 163 -5.73 6.23 -21.13
N LEU A 164 -6.12 6.96 -20.07
CA LEU A 164 -7.31 7.81 -20.04
C LEU A 164 -7.20 8.98 -21.04
N GLN A 165 -6.04 9.65 -21.10
CA GLN A 165 -5.80 10.72 -22.08
C GLN A 165 -5.80 10.20 -23.53
N THR A 166 -5.29 8.98 -23.77
CA THR A 166 -5.33 8.36 -25.10
C THR A 166 -6.76 7.99 -25.51
N LEU A 167 -7.58 7.46 -24.58
CA LEU A 167 -8.99 7.17 -24.82
C LEU A 167 -9.82 8.44 -25.08
N ILE A 168 -9.57 9.52 -24.35
CA ILE A 168 -10.25 10.81 -24.57
C ILE A 168 -9.80 11.45 -25.90
N GLY A 169 -8.50 11.37 -26.23
CA GLY A 169 -7.96 11.89 -27.48
C GLY A 169 -8.44 11.15 -28.73
N SER A 170 -8.57 9.82 -28.68
CA SER A 170 -9.09 9.02 -29.80
C SER A 170 -10.60 9.06 -29.96
N SER A 171 -11.35 9.54 -28.96
CA SER A 171 -12.81 9.70 -29.05
C SER A 171 -13.24 11.09 -29.51
N ALA A 172 -12.29 12.02 -29.71
CA ALA A 172 -12.51 13.40 -30.14
C ALA A 172 -12.07 13.68 -31.60
N THR A 173 -11.81 12.64 -32.39
CA THR A 173 -11.51 12.73 -33.84
C THR A 173 -12.54 11.98 -34.66
#